data_AF-A0A1E5GX21-F1
#
_entry.id   AF-A0A1E5GX21-F1
#
_cell.length_a   1.000
_cell.length_b   1.000
_cell.length_c   1.000
_cell.angle_alpha   90.00
_cell.angle_beta   90.00
_cell.angle_gamma   90.00
#
_symmetry.space_group_name_H-M   'P 1'
#
loop_
_entity.id
_entity.type
_entity.pdbx_description
1 polymer ?
#
loop_
_entity_poly.entity_id
_entity_poly.type
_entity_poly.pdbx_seq_one_letter_code
_entity_poly.pdbx_strand_id
1 'polypeptide(L)'
;MKKVKYLLGIVFLGSFIGIVGYSQGFSADEKRIYLSDDDLRQAVMDQINDVVENELPTVDQMKEVNEIKNGNNGSIEGIQYATNATEMRINNFKGITDFRPISGMKKLKTYYAYSSLIQGDEDKVIDISPFGELENLETLYFGYANIRDFSMLSQSLNLKSLHAFGGYSVKLPTVYVDENTKRFIMEHPVKYSQQFNGAKTVSGETNLGSTNPILENNAVIINTLDENVSSVNLSFEASSKDADASKGFFASFTCEVPVVWY
;
A
#
# COMPACT_ATOMS: atom_id res chain seq x y z
N MET A 1 -80.27 9.90 -13.21
CA MET A 1 -81.10 8.69 -13.07
C MET A 1 -80.45 7.54 -13.83
N LYS A 2 -80.28 6.40 -13.14
CA LYS A 2 -80.10 5.01 -13.63
C LYS A 2 -78.87 4.63 -14.49
N LYS A 3 -78.05 3.76 -13.89
CA LYS A 3 -77.18 2.74 -14.52
C LYS A 3 -77.99 1.80 -15.41
N VAL A 4 -77.41 1.27 -16.49
CA VAL A 4 -77.52 -0.16 -16.93
C VAL A 4 -76.26 -0.55 -17.74
N LYS A 5 -75.66 -1.71 -17.40
CA LYS A 5 -74.61 -2.46 -18.13
C LYS A 5 -75.26 -3.41 -19.14
N TYR A 6 -74.57 -3.81 -20.23
CA TYR A 6 -74.48 -5.17 -20.85
C TYR A 6 -73.63 -5.01 -22.14
N LEU A 7 -72.39 -5.48 -22.24
CA LEU A 7 -71.88 -6.82 -22.55
C LEU A 7 -72.33 -7.43 -23.89
N LEU A 8 -71.46 -7.33 -24.89
CA LEU A 8 -71.24 -8.22 -26.05
C LEU A 8 -69.74 -8.05 -26.37
N GLY A 9 -68.85 -9.03 -26.31
CA GLY A 9 -69.01 -10.46 -26.52
C GLY A 9 -68.48 -10.84 -27.91
N ILE A 10 -67.19 -10.65 -28.17
CA ILE A 10 -66.49 -11.33 -29.28
C ILE A 10 -65.20 -11.93 -28.73
N VAL A 11 -65.23 -13.25 -28.60
CA VAL A 11 -64.07 -14.13 -28.41
C VAL A 11 -63.49 -14.37 -29.80
N PHE A 12 -62.24 -13.95 -30.04
CA PHE A 12 -61.42 -14.56 -31.08
C PHE A 12 -60.29 -15.33 -30.42
N LEU A 13 -60.45 -16.66 -30.48
CA LEU A 13 -59.43 -17.65 -30.24
C LEU A 13 -58.40 -17.53 -31.38
N GLY A 14 -57.19 -17.08 -31.07
CA GLY A 14 -56.08 -16.98 -32.02
C GLY A 14 -54.77 -17.36 -31.34
N SER A 15 -54.50 -18.66 -31.32
CA SER A 15 -53.20 -19.33 -31.15
C SER A 15 -52.03 -18.48 -30.61
N PHE A 16 -51.69 -18.69 -29.34
CA PHE A 16 -50.41 -18.33 -28.75
C PHE A 16 -49.32 -19.22 -29.36
N ILE A 17 -48.62 -18.73 -30.38
CA ILE A 17 -47.31 -19.29 -30.76
C ILE A 17 -46.32 -18.65 -29.79
N GLY A 18 -45.79 -19.47 -28.89
CA GLY A 18 -44.73 -19.07 -27.97
C GLY A 18 -43.49 -18.65 -28.75
N ILE A 19 -43.22 -17.35 -28.76
CA ILE A 19 -41.87 -16.85 -28.95
C ILE A 19 -41.36 -16.58 -27.53
N VAL A 20 -40.57 -17.52 -27.03
CA VAL A 20 -39.63 -17.28 -25.92
C VAL A 20 -38.56 -16.35 -26.48
N GLY A 21 -38.90 -15.06 -26.53
CA GLY A 21 -37.92 -14.00 -26.67
C GLY A 21 -37.33 -13.81 -25.28
N TYR A 22 -36.08 -14.23 -25.10
CA TYR A 22 -35.24 -13.81 -23.99
C TYR A 22 -35.30 -12.27 -23.93
N SER A 23 -36.11 -11.72 -23.04
CA SER A 23 -35.87 -10.37 -22.55
C SER A 23 -34.59 -10.47 -21.75
N GLN A 24 -33.46 -10.17 -22.40
CA GLN A 24 -32.27 -9.76 -21.65
C GLN A 24 -32.72 -8.68 -20.68
N GLY A 25 -32.43 -8.92 -19.41
CA GLY A 25 -32.86 -8.02 -18.34
C GLY A 25 -32.47 -6.60 -18.69
N PHE A 26 -33.37 -5.66 -18.40
CA PHE A 26 -32.96 -4.29 -18.16
C PHE A 26 -31.76 -4.34 -17.21
N SER A 27 -30.56 -4.02 -17.71
CA SER A 27 -29.44 -3.71 -16.84
C SER A 27 -29.90 -2.54 -15.99
N ALA A 28 -30.20 -2.81 -14.72
CA ALA A 28 -30.32 -1.75 -13.73
C ALA A 28 -29.02 -0.96 -13.81
N ASP A 29 -29.08 0.37 -13.87
CA ASP A 29 -27.89 1.24 -13.94
C ASP A 29 -26.87 0.84 -12.87
N GLU A 30 -25.91 0.00 -13.26
CA GLU A 30 -24.96 -0.60 -12.33
C GLU A 30 -23.98 0.48 -11.92
N LYS A 31 -23.65 0.53 -10.62
CA LYS A 31 -22.75 1.55 -10.08
C LYS A 31 -21.42 1.49 -10.83
N ARG A 32 -21.10 2.57 -11.54
CA ARG A 32 -19.81 2.78 -12.20
C ARG A 32 -18.73 3.17 -11.21
N ILE A 33 -17.52 2.65 -11.44
CA ILE A 33 -16.35 2.86 -10.59
C ILE A 33 -15.41 3.85 -11.25
N TYR A 34 -15.14 4.94 -10.55
CA TYR A 34 -14.16 5.92 -10.98
C TYR A 34 -12.75 5.45 -10.61
N LEU A 35 -11.87 5.39 -11.61
CA LEU A 35 -10.45 5.12 -11.48
C LEU A 35 -9.73 6.37 -12.02
N SER A 36 -9.18 7.18 -11.10
CA SER A 36 -8.56 8.46 -11.46
C SER A 36 -7.28 8.32 -12.29
N ASP A 37 -6.66 7.16 -12.22
CA ASP A 37 -5.42 6.84 -12.92
C ASP A 37 -5.74 6.16 -14.26
N ASP A 38 -5.35 6.81 -15.36
CA ASP A 38 -5.69 6.36 -16.71
C ASP A 38 -4.98 5.04 -17.07
N ASP A 39 -3.73 4.87 -16.63
CA ASP A 39 -2.94 3.66 -16.90
C ASP A 39 -3.46 2.47 -16.08
N LEU A 40 -3.82 2.72 -14.82
CA LEU A 40 -4.49 1.74 -13.96
C LEU A 40 -5.88 1.38 -14.52
N ARG A 41 -6.65 2.38 -14.95
CA ARG A 41 -7.98 2.18 -15.52
C ARG A 41 -7.90 1.36 -16.80
N GLN A 42 -6.97 1.66 -17.69
CA GLN A 42 -6.77 0.87 -18.90
C GLN A 42 -6.41 -0.58 -18.55
N ALA A 43 -5.50 -0.80 -17.60
CA ALA A 43 -5.12 -2.13 -17.16
C ALA A 43 -6.26 -2.95 -16.53
N VAL A 44 -7.21 -2.27 -15.88
CA VAL A 44 -8.46 -2.86 -15.39
C VAL A 44 -9.37 -3.22 -16.56
N MET A 45 -9.60 -2.30 -17.49
CA MET A 45 -10.49 -2.52 -18.64
C MET A 45 -10.00 -3.64 -19.56
N ASP A 46 -8.68 -3.81 -19.71
CA ASP A 46 -8.07 -4.90 -20.50
C ASP A 46 -8.41 -6.32 -20.00
N GLN A 47 -8.91 -6.45 -18.77
CA GLN A 47 -9.29 -7.73 -18.16
C GLN A 47 -10.80 -8.03 -18.26
N ILE A 48 -11.60 -7.07 -18.73
CA ILE A 48 -13.05 -7.18 -18.79
C ILE A 48 -13.47 -7.62 -20.20
N ASN A 49 -14.40 -8.58 -20.31
CA ASN A 49 -14.81 -9.12 -21.61
C ASN A 49 -15.82 -8.23 -22.35
N ASP A 50 -16.76 -7.62 -21.62
CA ASP A 50 -17.88 -6.82 -22.17
C ASP A 50 -17.67 -5.31 -21.95
N VAL A 51 -16.53 -4.79 -22.42
CA VAL A 51 -16.19 -3.37 -22.30
C VAL A 51 -17.03 -2.52 -23.25
N VAL A 52 -17.59 -1.44 -22.73
CA VAL A 52 -18.17 -0.36 -23.54
C VAL A 52 -17.13 0.75 -23.70
N GLU A 53 -16.92 1.20 -24.94
CA GLU A 53 -15.95 2.25 -25.24
C GLU A 53 -16.30 3.55 -24.52
N ASN A 54 -15.30 4.24 -23.97
CA ASN A 54 -15.43 5.51 -23.24
C ASN A 54 -16.30 5.44 -21.97
N GLU A 55 -16.53 4.23 -21.46
CA GLU A 55 -17.29 4.00 -20.25
C GLU A 55 -16.41 3.51 -19.09
N LEU A 56 -16.83 3.85 -17.86
CA LEU A 56 -16.20 3.35 -16.63
C LEU A 56 -16.70 1.93 -16.31
N PRO A 57 -15.85 1.07 -15.70
CA PRO A 57 -16.25 -0.28 -15.32
C PRO A 57 -17.34 -0.24 -14.25
N THR A 58 -18.26 -1.20 -14.29
CA THR A 58 -19.24 -1.40 -13.21
C THR A 58 -18.64 -2.19 -12.04
N VAL A 59 -19.28 -2.14 -10.88
CA VAL A 59 -18.90 -2.97 -9.72
C VAL A 59 -18.81 -4.46 -10.07
N ASP A 60 -19.70 -4.96 -10.92
CA ASP A 60 -19.71 -6.38 -11.30
C ASP A 60 -18.57 -6.72 -12.27
N GLN A 61 -18.29 -5.85 -13.24
CA GLN A 61 -17.13 -5.99 -14.12
C GLN A 61 -15.80 -5.96 -13.35
N MET A 62 -15.71 -5.16 -12.28
CA MET A 62 -14.50 -5.14 -11.43
C MET A 62 -14.19 -6.51 -10.81
N LYS A 63 -15.16 -7.43 -10.70
CA LYS A 63 -14.92 -8.81 -10.21
C LYS A 63 -14.17 -9.68 -11.22
N GLU A 64 -14.11 -9.30 -12.50
CA GLU A 64 -13.31 -10.00 -13.52
C GLU A 64 -11.80 -9.74 -13.35
N VAL A 65 -11.44 -8.66 -12.64
CA VAL A 65 -10.05 -8.25 -12.41
C VAL A 65 -9.37 -9.20 -11.42
N ASN A 66 -8.31 -9.86 -11.86
CA ASN A 66 -7.52 -10.80 -11.06
C ASN A 66 -6.12 -10.27 -10.71
N GLU A 67 -5.62 -9.31 -11.51
CA GLU A 67 -4.33 -8.67 -11.30
C GLU A 67 -4.49 -7.15 -11.40
N ILE A 68 -3.89 -6.40 -10.48
CA ILE A 68 -3.83 -4.94 -10.54
C ILE A 68 -2.43 -4.56 -10.98
N LYS A 69 -2.32 -3.98 -12.16
CA LYS A 69 -1.03 -3.56 -12.72
C LYS A 69 -1.09 -2.13 -13.20
N ASN A 70 0.10 -1.54 -13.35
CA ASN A 70 0.30 -0.17 -13.80
C ASN A 70 -0.27 0.88 -12.83
N GLY A 71 0.05 2.14 -13.09
CA GLY A 71 -0.30 3.30 -12.28
C GLY A 71 0.74 4.38 -12.47
N ASN A 72 0.30 5.62 -12.60
CA ASN A 72 1.14 6.76 -12.99
C ASN A 72 0.78 8.05 -12.25
N ASN A 73 -0.33 8.10 -11.52
CA ASN A 73 -0.72 9.25 -10.72
C ASN A 73 -0.67 9.01 -9.21
N GLY A 74 -0.45 7.76 -8.78
CA GLY A 74 -0.29 7.39 -7.37
C GLY A 74 -1.57 7.15 -6.58
N SER A 75 -2.73 7.30 -7.21
CA SER A 75 -4.02 6.91 -6.65
C SER A 75 -4.37 5.49 -7.05
N ILE A 76 -4.85 4.73 -6.07
CA ILE A 76 -5.41 3.39 -6.27
C ILE A 76 -6.89 3.36 -5.90
N GLU A 77 -7.53 4.52 -5.75
CA GLU A 77 -8.97 4.58 -5.47
C GLU A 77 -9.76 3.91 -6.60
N GLY A 78 -10.77 3.12 -6.23
CA GLY A 78 -11.58 2.30 -7.13
C GLY A 78 -11.15 0.83 -7.16
N ILE A 79 -9.90 0.49 -6.82
CA ILE A 79 -9.47 -0.92 -6.86
C ILE A 79 -10.10 -1.78 -5.75
N GLN A 80 -10.69 -1.18 -4.71
CA GLN A 80 -11.38 -1.91 -3.64
C GLN A 80 -12.52 -2.80 -4.16
N TYR A 81 -13.03 -2.52 -5.37
CA TYR A 81 -14.06 -3.31 -6.03
C TYR A 81 -13.50 -4.50 -6.83
N ALA A 82 -12.17 -4.58 -7.05
CA ALA A 82 -11.50 -5.73 -7.64
C ALA A 82 -11.34 -6.87 -6.62
N THR A 83 -12.46 -7.35 -6.06
CA THR A 83 -12.48 -8.26 -4.91
C THR A 83 -11.89 -9.65 -5.21
N ASN A 84 -11.70 -9.98 -6.50
CA ASN A 84 -11.08 -11.22 -6.94
C ASN A 84 -9.57 -11.11 -7.17
N ALA A 85 -9.01 -9.90 -7.14
CA ALA A 85 -7.59 -9.70 -7.39
C ALA A 85 -6.72 -10.40 -6.35
N THR A 86 -5.74 -11.17 -6.83
CA THR A 86 -4.78 -11.90 -6.00
C THR A 86 -3.40 -11.26 -6.01
N GLU A 87 -3.14 -10.36 -6.94
CA GLU A 87 -1.83 -9.76 -7.15
C GLU A 87 -1.95 -8.28 -7.52
N MET A 88 -1.05 -7.46 -6.96
CA MET A 88 -0.90 -6.05 -7.27
C MET A 88 0.57 -5.76 -7.59
N ARG A 89 0.86 -5.43 -8.86
CA ARG A 89 2.20 -5.11 -9.38
C ARG A 89 2.24 -3.71 -9.94
N ILE A 90 2.79 -2.78 -9.17
CA ILE A 90 2.79 -1.37 -9.51
C ILE A 90 4.17 -0.93 -9.98
N ASN A 91 4.26 -0.63 -11.28
CA ASN A 91 5.40 0.03 -11.89
C ASN A 91 5.11 1.54 -12.03
N ASN A 92 4.93 2.22 -10.89
CA ASN A 92 4.59 3.63 -10.84
C ASN A 92 5.81 4.48 -10.50
N PHE A 93 6.02 5.56 -11.24
CA PHE A 93 7.08 6.53 -10.98
C PHE A 93 6.67 7.63 -9.99
N LYS A 94 5.38 7.82 -9.74
CA LYS A 94 4.83 8.82 -8.82
C LYS A 94 4.47 8.26 -7.44
N GLY A 95 4.74 6.99 -7.15
CA GLY A 95 4.51 6.35 -5.84
C GLY A 95 3.04 6.25 -5.41
N ILE A 96 2.75 5.40 -4.43
CA ILE A 96 1.42 5.25 -3.82
C ILE A 96 1.54 5.55 -2.35
N THR A 97 0.68 6.43 -1.84
CA THR A 97 0.78 6.91 -0.45
C THR A 97 -0.45 6.66 0.39
N ASP A 98 -1.54 6.24 -0.24
CA ASP A 98 -2.75 5.83 0.45
C ASP A 98 -3.11 4.40 0.07
N PHE A 99 -2.94 3.49 1.03
CA PHE A 99 -3.26 2.07 0.89
C PHE A 99 -4.63 1.70 1.47
N ARG A 100 -5.41 2.65 1.99
CA ARG A 100 -6.75 2.35 2.54
C ARG A 100 -7.68 1.63 1.55
N PRO A 101 -7.65 1.89 0.23
CA PRO A 101 -8.50 1.16 -0.72
C PRO A 101 -8.28 -0.37 -0.70
N ILE A 102 -7.09 -0.86 -0.33
CA ILE A 102 -6.82 -2.30 -0.35
C ILE A 102 -7.22 -3.04 0.92
N SER A 103 -7.57 -2.35 2.03
CA SER A 103 -7.83 -2.99 3.34
C SER A 103 -8.85 -4.15 3.30
N GLY A 104 -9.80 -4.12 2.37
CA GLY A 104 -10.84 -5.15 2.20
C GLY A 104 -10.49 -6.27 1.21
N MET A 105 -9.33 -6.24 0.56
CA MET A 105 -8.97 -7.15 -0.53
C MET A 105 -8.46 -8.50 0.01
N LYS A 106 -9.35 -9.28 0.62
CA LYS A 106 -9.02 -10.53 1.33
C LYS A 106 -8.38 -11.62 0.46
N LYS A 107 -8.45 -11.53 -0.86
CA LYS A 107 -7.79 -12.47 -1.79
C LYS A 107 -6.38 -12.03 -2.21
N LEU A 108 -5.96 -10.81 -1.88
CA LEU A 108 -4.65 -10.29 -2.25
C LEU A 108 -3.55 -11.09 -1.54
N LYS A 109 -2.64 -11.66 -2.33
CA LYS A 109 -1.52 -12.48 -1.87
C LYS A 109 -0.17 -11.80 -2.06
N THR A 110 -0.07 -10.99 -3.11
CA THR A 110 1.18 -10.36 -3.50
C THR A 110 0.96 -8.87 -3.72
N TYR A 111 1.79 -8.06 -3.08
CA TYR A 111 1.99 -6.67 -3.44
C TYR A 111 3.46 -6.45 -3.81
N TYR A 112 3.68 -5.85 -4.97
CA TYR A 112 5.00 -5.51 -5.46
C TYR A 112 4.98 -4.11 -6.07
N ALA A 113 5.81 -3.21 -5.55
CA ALA A 113 6.04 -1.90 -6.16
C ALA A 113 7.52 -1.54 -6.15
N TYR A 114 8.02 -1.04 -7.29
CA TYR A 114 9.41 -0.60 -7.40
C TYR A 114 9.65 0.75 -6.71
N SER A 115 8.66 1.63 -6.72
CA SER A 115 8.66 2.90 -5.99
C SER A 115 7.30 3.11 -5.36
N SER A 116 7.29 3.42 -4.07
CA SER A 116 6.06 3.78 -3.35
C SER A 116 6.05 5.24 -2.89
N LEU A 117 7.17 5.96 -3.00
CA LEU A 117 7.24 7.39 -2.70
C LEU A 117 6.87 8.26 -3.90
N ILE A 118 6.17 9.36 -3.61
CA ILE A 118 5.91 10.40 -4.59
C ILE A 118 7.23 11.13 -4.89
N GLN A 119 7.55 11.26 -6.17
CA GLN A 119 8.73 12.01 -6.60
C GLN A 119 8.67 13.44 -6.05
N GLY A 120 9.73 13.85 -5.34
CA GLY A 120 9.87 15.18 -4.75
C GLY A 120 9.34 15.32 -3.31
N ASP A 121 8.84 14.24 -2.69
CA ASP A 121 8.41 14.23 -1.28
C ASP A 121 9.33 13.31 -0.45
N GLU A 122 10.54 13.79 -0.21
CA GLU A 122 11.64 13.04 0.43
C GLU A 122 11.36 12.72 1.92
N ASP A 123 10.53 13.53 2.57
CA ASP A 123 10.20 13.40 3.99
C ASP A 123 9.00 12.48 4.24
N LYS A 124 8.37 11.96 3.18
CA LYS A 124 7.14 11.19 3.33
C LYS A 124 7.40 9.82 3.91
N VAL A 125 6.68 9.49 4.98
CA VAL A 125 6.61 8.14 5.54
C VAL A 125 5.32 7.48 5.08
N ILE A 126 5.42 6.23 4.64
CA ILE A 126 4.29 5.44 4.15
C ILE A 126 3.65 4.69 5.31
N ASP A 127 2.33 4.85 5.45
CA ASP A 127 1.52 4.03 6.35
C ASP A 127 1.11 2.73 5.66
N ILE A 128 1.62 1.61 6.18
CA ILE A 128 1.30 0.27 5.70
C ILE A 128 0.26 -0.44 6.60
N SER A 129 -0.42 0.27 7.50
CA SER A 129 -1.45 -0.31 8.35
C SER A 129 -2.53 -1.09 7.60
N PRO A 130 -2.98 -0.69 6.38
CA PRO A 130 -3.92 -1.46 5.59
C PRO A 130 -3.49 -2.89 5.26
N PHE A 131 -2.18 -3.15 5.17
CA PHE A 131 -1.66 -4.49 4.87
C PHE A 131 -1.79 -5.45 6.05
N GLY A 132 -1.94 -4.95 7.28
CA GLY A 132 -2.22 -5.77 8.46
C GLY A 132 -3.57 -6.48 8.40
N GLU A 133 -4.51 -5.97 7.59
CA GLU A 133 -5.87 -6.52 7.43
C GLU A 133 -5.94 -7.65 6.38
N LEU A 134 -4.86 -7.89 5.64
CA LEU A 134 -4.82 -8.82 4.51
C LEU A 134 -4.43 -10.23 4.96
N GLU A 135 -5.43 -11.01 5.35
CA GLU A 135 -5.25 -12.35 5.93
C GLU A 135 -4.52 -13.34 5.03
N ASN A 136 -4.64 -13.23 3.70
CA ASN A 136 -4.02 -14.13 2.73
C ASN A 136 -2.74 -13.55 2.10
N LEU A 137 -2.22 -12.45 2.62
CA LEU A 137 -1.01 -11.83 2.10
C LEU A 137 0.20 -12.72 2.38
N GLU A 138 0.94 -13.05 1.32
CA GLU A 138 2.10 -13.94 1.36
C GLU A 138 3.41 -13.19 1.08
N THR A 139 3.37 -12.16 0.22
CA THR A 139 4.55 -11.44 -0.25
C THR A 139 4.31 -9.93 -0.27
N LEU A 140 5.23 -9.19 0.33
CA LEU A 140 5.31 -7.73 0.28
C LEU A 140 6.65 -7.27 -0.27
N TYR A 141 6.60 -6.43 -1.30
CA TYR A 141 7.78 -5.74 -1.81
C TYR A 141 7.50 -4.25 -2.00
N PHE A 142 8.30 -3.44 -1.33
CA PHE A 142 8.35 -1.99 -1.45
C PHE A 142 9.77 -1.56 -1.78
N GLY A 143 10.00 -1.10 -3.01
CA GLY A 143 11.17 -0.32 -3.36
C GLY A 143 10.93 1.17 -3.09
N TYR A 144 11.98 1.89 -2.68
CA TYR A 144 11.95 3.33 -2.39
C TYR A 144 10.71 3.73 -1.57
N ALA A 145 10.65 3.23 -0.35
CA ALA A 145 9.53 3.37 0.57
C ALA A 145 10.05 3.64 1.99
N ASN A 146 9.78 4.84 2.50
CA ASN A 146 10.10 5.17 3.88
C ASN A 146 9.01 4.62 4.80
N ILE A 147 9.20 3.39 5.28
CA ILE A 147 8.28 2.74 6.21
C ILE A 147 8.97 2.62 7.56
N ARG A 148 8.29 3.05 8.62
CA ARG A 148 8.85 3.01 9.99
C ARG A 148 8.01 2.21 10.99
N ASP A 149 6.83 1.76 10.61
CA ASP A 149 5.98 0.97 11.50
C ASP A 149 5.53 -0.29 10.76
N PHE A 150 6.12 -1.42 11.15
CA PHE A 150 5.77 -2.75 10.66
C PHE A 150 4.97 -3.53 11.71
N SER A 151 4.65 -2.94 12.87
CA SER A 151 4.13 -3.67 14.03
C SER A 151 2.79 -4.36 13.75
N MET A 152 1.94 -3.78 12.88
CA MET A 152 0.67 -4.35 12.42
C MET A 152 0.82 -5.73 11.77
N LEU A 153 1.98 -6.03 11.17
CA LEU A 153 2.24 -7.29 10.49
C LEU A 153 2.52 -8.44 11.46
N SER A 154 2.59 -8.18 12.77
CA SER A 154 2.88 -9.23 13.77
C SER A 154 1.83 -10.35 13.79
N GLN A 155 0.59 -10.06 13.37
CA GLN A 155 -0.50 -11.03 13.30
C GLN A 155 -0.64 -11.69 11.92
N SER A 156 0.15 -11.30 10.92
CA SER A 156 0.10 -11.84 9.57
C SER A 156 0.73 -13.24 9.51
N LEU A 157 -0.08 -14.27 9.76
CA LEU A 157 0.37 -15.67 9.81
C LEU A 157 0.82 -16.23 8.45
N ASN A 158 0.30 -15.67 7.35
CA ASN A 158 0.58 -16.16 5.99
C ASN A 158 1.71 -15.39 5.30
N LEU A 159 2.19 -14.28 5.88
CA LEU A 159 3.23 -13.45 5.28
C LEU A 159 4.59 -14.19 5.38
N LYS A 160 5.13 -14.56 4.22
CA LYS A 160 6.37 -15.35 4.08
C LYS A 160 7.57 -14.50 3.74
N SER A 161 7.34 -13.41 3.01
CA SER A 161 8.41 -12.55 2.50
C SER A 161 8.01 -11.08 2.57
N LEU A 162 8.89 -10.25 3.11
CA LEU A 162 8.76 -8.80 3.11
C LEU A 162 10.11 -8.16 2.82
N HIS A 163 10.16 -7.35 1.78
CA HIS A 163 11.30 -6.49 1.49
C HIS A 163 10.84 -5.05 1.36
N ALA A 164 11.35 -4.18 2.23
CA ALA A 164 11.11 -2.75 2.21
C ALA A 164 12.44 -2.02 2.16
N PHE A 165 12.68 -1.28 1.08
CA PHE A 165 13.90 -0.50 0.91
C PHE A 165 13.58 0.98 1.14
N GLY A 166 14.25 1.59 2.11
CA GLY A 166 14.18 3.02 2.37
C GLY A 166 14.45 3.84 1.11
N GLY A 167 13.78 4.98 1.00
CA GLY A 167 13.99 5.94 -0.06
C GLY A 167 14.99 7.02 0.37
N TYR A 168 14.53 8.27 0.34
CA TYR A 168 15.31 9.41 0.79
C TYR A 168 15.35 9.51 2.32
N SER A 169 16.38 10.16 2.85
CA SER A 169 16.51 10.43 4.28
C SER A 169 15.32 11.24 4.78
N VAL A 170 14.55 10.67 5.71
CA VAL A 170 13.45 11.38 6.36
C VAL A 170 14.01 12.31 7.43
N LYS A 171 13.60 13.58 7.44
CA LYS A 171 13.95 14.49 8.54
C LYS A 171 13.18 14.13 9.81
N LEU A 172 13.92 13.81 10.87
CA LEU A 172 13.35 13.56 12.18
C LEU A 172 13.48 14.78 13.10
N PRO A 173 12.72 14.82 14.21
CA PRO A 173 12.85 15.88 15.19
C PRO A 173 14.27 16.04 15.72
N THR A 174 14.63 17.28 16.05
CA THR A 174 15.93 17.66 16.62
C THR A 174 16.24 16.90 17.91
N VAL A 175 17.51 16.49 18.06
CA VAL A 175 18.06 15.97 19.31
C VAL A 175 18.92 17.05 19.96
N TYR A 176 18.69 17.29 21.25
CA TYR A 176 19.49 18.22 22.05
C TYR A 176 20.60 17.46 22.75
N VAL A 177 21.84 17.93 22.62
CA VAL A 177 23.05 17.28 23.17
C VAL A 177 23.71 18.22 24.18
N ASP A 178 23.92 17.73 25.40
CA ASP A 178 24.62 18.46 26.47
C ASP A 178 26.11 18.53 26.14
N GLU A 179 26.69 19.73 26.09
CA GLU A 179 28.11 19.98 25.82
C GLU A 179 29.06 19.20 26.75
N ASN A 180 28.64 18.94 28.00
CA ASN A 180 29.44 18.23 28.98
C ASN A 180 29.45 16.72 28.73
N THR A 181 28.33 16.14 28.32
CA THR A 181 28.22 14.69 28.10
C THR A 181 28.58 14.29 26.68
N LYS A 182 28.30 15.16 25.70
CA LYS A 182 28.46 14.91 24.27
C LYS A 182 27.72 13.66 23.77
N ARG A 183 26.67 13.27 24.50
CA ARG A 183 25.89 12.06 24.23
C ARG A 183 24.66 12.41 23.40
N PHE A 184 24.63 11.91 22.18
CA PHE A 184 23.42 11.88 21.37
C PHE A 184 22.60 10.66 21.75
N ILE A 185 21.32 10.86 22.05
CA ILE A 185 20.37 9.79 22.39
C ILE A 185 19.04 10.09 21.71
N MET A 186 18.49 9.09 21.01
CA MET A 186 17.12 9.15 20.48
C MET A 186 16.45 7.78 20.57
N GLU A 187 15.13 7.74 20.53
CA GLU A 187 14.40 6.48 20.39
C GLU A 187 14.65 5.86 19.01
N HIS A 188 14.64 4.53 18.93
CA HIS A 188 14.72 3.81 17.66
C HIS A 188 13.51 4.22 16.78
N PRO A 189 13.72 4.78 15.57
CA PRO A 189 12.63 5.40 14.82
C PRO A 189 11.70 4.37 14.16
N VAL A 190 12.18 3.14 13.98
CA VAL A 190 11.44 2.04 13.35
C VAL A 190 10.89 1.04 14.37
N LYS A 191 9.62 0.67 14.23
CA LYS A 191 8.98 -0.43 14.97
C LYS A 191 8.88 -1.65 14.07
N TYR A 192 9.44 -2.76 14.52
CA TYR A 192 9.44 -4.02 13.77
C TYR A 192 8.38 -4.98 14.30
N SER A 193 7.82 -5.81 13.41
CA SER A 193 7.04 -6.98 13.81
C SER A 193 7.94 -8.11 14.33
N GLN A 194 7.33 -9.12 14.94
CA GLN A 194 8.05 -10.28 15.48
C GLN A 194 8.82 -11.09 14.42
N GLN A 195 8.44 -11.00 13.15
CA GLN A 195 9.09 -11.71 12.05
C GLN A 195 10.51 -11.17 11.75
N PHE A 196 10.83 -9.93 12.13
CA PHE A 196 12.19 -9.39 12.08
C PHE A 196 13.02 -9.91 13.26
N ASN A 197 13.22 -11.23 13.30
CA ASN A 197 13.88 -11.96 14.39
C ASN A 197 15.40 -12.09 14.21
N GLY A 198 15.96 -11.50 13.15
CA GLY A 198 17.38 -11.50 12.80
C GLY A 198 18.13 -10.27 13.28
N ALA A 199 19.13 -9.86 12.51
CA ALA A 199 20.01 -8.75 12.84
C ALA A 199 19.25 -7.42 12.78
N LYS A 200 19.63 -6.48 13.67
CA LYS A 200 19.23 -5.08 13.61
C LYS A 200 20.49 -4.24 13.73
N THR A 201 20.73 -3.40 12.75
CA THR A 201 21.95 -2.59 12.65
C THR A 201 21.59 -1.13 12.55
N VAL A 202 22.52 -0.29 13.00
CA VAL A 202 22.51 1.14 12.78
C VAL A 202 23.90 1.56 12.34
N SER A 203 23.98 2.36 11.30
CA SER A 203 25.19 3.06 10.88
C SER A 203 24.90 4.56 10.84
N GLY A 204 25.93 5.39 10.89
CA GLY A 204 25.71 6.82 10.88
C GLY A 204 26.90 7.63 10.39
N GLU A 205 26.57 8.80 9.87
CA GLU A 205 27.50 9.83 9.45
C GLU A 205 27.03 11.17 9.99
N THR A 206 27.97 12.06 10.24
CA THR A 206 27.69 13.45 10.63
C THR A 206 28.11 14.38 9.50
N ASN A 207 27.79 15.66 9.62
CA ASN A 207 28.34 16.70 8.74
C ASN A 207 29.88 16.82 8.80
N LEU A 208 30.56 16.11 9.70
CA LEU A 208 32.02 16.11 9.86
C LEU A 208 32.69 14.77 9.50
N GLY A 209 31.91 13.75 9.14
CA GLY A 209 32.41 12.40 8.82
C GLY A 209 31.70 11.29 9.59
N SER A 210 32.24 10.07 9.50
CA SER A 210 31.61 8.86 10.06
C SER A 210 31.46 8.92 11.58
N THR A 211 30.38 8.30 12.08
CA THR A 211 30.13 8.10 13.52
C THR A 211 29.73 6.65 13.80
N ASN A 212 29.79 6.25 15.06
CA ASN A 212 29.51 4.88 15.51
C ASN A 212 28.28 4.84 16.42
N PRO A 213 27.06 4.90 15.86
CA PRO A 213 25.85 4.73 16.64
C PRO A 213 25.75 3.29 17.14
N ILE A 214 25.20 3.11 18.33
CA ILE A 214 24.90 1.80 18.91
C ILE A 214 23.41 1.71 19.23
N LEU A 215 22.86 0.50 19.15
CA LEU A 215 21.51 0.20 19.59
C LEU A 215 21.55 -0.36 21.01
N GLU A 216 20.88 0.30 21.94
CA GLU A 216 20.76 -0.14 23.32
C GLU A 216 19.35 0.16 23.85
N ASN A 217 18.65 -0.84 24.40
CA ASN A 217 17.33 -0.67 25.03
C ASN A 217 16.30 0.13 24.19
N ASN A 218 16.21 -0.16 22.88
CA ASN A 218 15.34 0.56 21.93
C ASN A 218 15.71 2.04 21.71
N ALA A 219 16.93 2.44 22.05
CA ALA A 219 17.50 3.75 21.76
C ALA A 219 18.70 3.62 20.81
N VAL A 220 18.97 4.71 20.10
CA VAL A 220 20.18 4.95 19.33
C VAL A 220 21.06 5.89 20.14
N ILE A 221 22.30 5.49 20.38
CA ILE A 221 23.24 6.23 21.20
C ILE A 221 24.52 6.50 20.40
N ILE A 222 25.03 7.72 20.45
CA ILE A 222 26.41 8.04 20.09
C ILE A 222 27.07 8.59 21.35
N ASN A 223 28.07 7.86 21.85
CA ASN A 223 28.67 8.16 23.16
C ASN A 223 29.53 9.42 23.18
N THR A 224 30.02 9.87 22.03
CA THR A 224 30.86 11.05 21.93
C THR A 224 30.66 11.68 20.56
N LEU A 225 30.06 12.86 20.55
CA LEU A 225 29.84 13.67 19.35
C LEU A 225 30.74 14.92 19.42
N ASP A 226 31.25 15.36 18.27
CA ASP A 226 32.00 16.62 18.17
C ASP A 226 31.03 17.81 18.26
N GLU A 227 31.35 18.85 19.05
CA GLU A 227 30.51 20.04 19.28
C GLU A 227 30.17 20.82 18.01
N ASN A 228 30.93 20.62 16.93
CA ASN A 228 30.66 21.22 15.62
C ASN A 228 29.68 20.40 14.76
N VAL A 229 29.18 19.26 15.27
CA VAL A 229 28.14 18.47 14.59
C VAL A 229 26.81 19.19 14.69
N SER A 230 26.19 19.43 13.54
CA SER A 230 24.87 20.05 13.39
C SER A 230 23.79 19.08 12.90
N SER A 231 24.19 17.94 12.32
CA SER A 231 23.26 16.88 11.97
C SER A 231 23.91 15.49 11.99
N VAL A 232 23.09 14.48 12.26
CA VAL A 232 23.45 13.06 12.21
C VAL A 232 22.52 12.38 11.20
N ASN A 233 23.12 11.79 10.16
CA ASN A 233 22.44 10.89 9.23
C ASN A 233 22.57 9.47 9.77
N LEU A 234 21.45 8.76 9.88
CA LEU A 234 21.40 7.39 10.39
C LEU A 234 20.73 6.47 9.37
N SER A 235 21.30 5.29 9.18
CA SER A 235 20.71 4.21 8.40
C SER A 235 20.45 3.01 9.29
N PHE A 236 19.24 2.50 9.23
CA PHE A 236 18.75 1.34 9.98
C PHE A 236 18.47 0.20 9.03
N GLU A 237 18.89 -1.00 9.40
CA GLU A 237 18.48 -2.22 8.72
C GLU A 237 18.00 -3.26 9.74
N ALA A 238 17.00 -4.02 9.35
CA ALA A 238 16.54 -5.18 10.11
C ALA A 238 16.25 -6.35 9.19
N SER A 239 16.59 -7.56 9.64
CA SER A 239 16.33 -8.80 8.90
C SER A 239 15.61 -9.86 9.73
N SER A 240 15.08 -10.89 9.07
CA SER A 240 14.84 -12.20 9.69
C SER A 240 16.10 -13.07 9.65
N LYS A 241 16.08 -14.18 10.40
CA LYS A 241 17.17 -15.18 10.41
C LYS A 241 17.18 -16.07 9.17
N ASP A 242 16.19 -15.96 8.29
CA ASP A 242 16.12 -16.79 7.09
C ASP A 242 17.26 -16.43 6.14
N ALA A 243 18.02 -17.44 5.71
CA ALA A 243 19.18 -17.25 4.84
C ALA A 243 18.80 -17.08 3.35
N ASP A 244 17.53 -17.29 3.00
CA ASP A 244 17.02 -17.17 1.65
C ASP A 244 16.51 -15.74 1.43
N ALA A 245 17.21 -14.95 0.62
CA ALA A 245 16.81 -13.57 0.32
C ALA A 245 15.46 -13.48 -0.43
N SER A 246 14.89 -14.59 -0.92
CA SER A 246 13.53 -14.65 -1.48
C SER A 246 12.46 -15.05 -0.46
N LYS A 247 12.88 -15.51 0.73
CA LYS A 247 12.03 -15.94 1.84
C LYS A 247 12.60 -15.38 3.13
N GLY A 248 12.20 -14.16 3.45
CA GLY A 248 12.69 -13.51 4.64
C GLY A 248 12.11 -12.13 4.79
N PHE A 249 12.49 -11.48 5.88
CA PHE A 249 12.10 -10.12 6.16
C PHE A 249 13.34 -9.26 6.04
N PHE A 250 13.24 -8.15 5.33
CA PHE A 250 14.25 -7.11 5.26
C PHE A 250 13.57 -5.75 5.21
N ALA A 251 14.05 -4.82 6.03
CA ALA A 251 13.62 -3.44 6.01
C ALA A 251 14.83 -2.52 6.18
N SER A 252 14.90 -1.46 5.38
CA SER A 252 15.82 -0.35 5.61
C SER A 252 15.07 0.98 5.76
N PHE A 253 15.65 1.86 6.58
CA PHE A 253 15.13 3.21 6.81
C PHE A 253 16.30 4.17 7.05
N THR A 254 16.28 5.33 6.41
CA THR A 254 17.32 6.35 6.58
C THR A 254 16.69 7.65 7.04
N CYS A 255 17.37 8.36 7.93
CA CYS A 255 16.92 9.66 8.43
C CYS A 255 18.06 10.64 8.65
N GLU A 256 17.72 11.93 8.59
CA GLU A 256 18.56 13.02 9.05
C GLU A 256 17.99 13.56 10.38
N VAL A 257 18.85 13.71 11.39
CA VAL A 257 18.50 14.20 12.71
C VAL A 257 19.30 15.48 13.00
N PRO A 258 18.66 16.65 13.07
CA PRO A 258 19.33 17.89 13.48
C PRO A 258 19.82 17.80 14.92
N VAL A 259 20.97 18.39 15.20
CA VAL A 259 21.58 18.45 16.54
C VAL A 259 21.64 19.90 17.02
N VAL A 260 21.25 20.12 18.28
CA VAL A 260 21.39 21.41 18.97
C VAL A 260 22.12 21.19 20.29
N TRP A 261 23.15 22.00 20.54
CA TRP A 261 23.96 21.95 21.74
C TRP A 261 23.40 22.86 22.84
N TYR A 262 23.54 22.45 24.10
CA TYR A 262 23.12 23.21 25.28
C TYR A 262 23.99 22.96 26.51
#